data_AF-A0A661HVH2-F1
#
_entry.id   AF-A0A661HVH2-F1
#
_cell.length_a   1.000
_cell.length_b   1.000
_cell.length_c   1.000
_cell.angle_alpha   90.00
_cell.angle_beta   90.00
_cell.angle_gamma   90.00
#
_symmetry.space_group_name_H-M   'P 1'
#
loop_
_entity.id
_entity.type
_entity.pdbx_description
1 polymer ?
#
loop_
_entity_poly.entity_id
_entity_poly.type
_entity_poly.pdbx_seq_one_letter_code
_entity_poly.pdbx_strand_id
1 'polypeptide(L)'
;MSKLPTLLEQFRSFCFQNNAANFEEAIEYFAVFGGMGWTVDLSRPLDELIKEKVLKNYRYIHGDIAKITQSDKTHHALLSALAVGDRREHSAFKRAGVSRQEGEASVSFLVKSGLLVRERSQEQPLDETEEVSDKLLFTQPFMRFWFSSVSPYYKSIRDGDYAEVKERLKNMKQDFSDLIYDRLVLELVKKSFQDDSIESIGSYWDKKSEIDILAMTVSGKSIAGTTKLSKSKAKKSELNILKEKCSQAKLKAETFVIFSKNGFSNELKKEKSASVKLFALKNLKMLLDDLSEKDLLVNTNKRY
;
A
#
# COMPACT_ATOMS: atom_id res chain seq x y z
N MET A 1 -15.48 -18.56 -2.15
CA MET A 1 -14.14 -18.23 -1.61
C MET A 1 -14.35 -17.22 -0.50
N SER A 2 -13.76 -17.42 0.67
CA SER A 2 -13.83 -16.42 1.75
C SER A 2 -13.22 -15.11 1.26
N LYS A 3 -13.94 -14.00 1.41
CA LYS A 3 -13.44 -12.67 1.05
C LYS A 3 -12.19 -12.38 1.90
N LEU A 4 -11.07 -12.06 1.26
CA LEU A 4 -9.86 -11.63 1.97
C LEU A 4 -10.14 -10.29 2.66
N PRO A 5 -9.68 -10.10 3.92
CA PRO A 5 -9.82 -8.81 4.59
C PRO A 5 -9.11 -7.70 3.81
N THR A 6 -9.78 -6.58 3.68
CA THR A 6 -9.23 -5.34 3.12
C THR A 6 -8.07 -4.82 3.96
N LEU A 7 -7.24 -3.95 3.39
CA LEU A 7 -6.14 -3.33 4.12
C LEU A 7 -6.64 -2.56 5.35
N LEU A 8 -7.78 -1.87 5.24
CA LEU A 8 -8.38 -1.13 6.37
C LEU A 8 -8.83 -2.06 7.48
N GLU A 9 -9.51 -3.16 7.16
CA GLU A 9 -9.90 -4.17 8.15
C GLU A 9 -8.66 -4.76 8.85
N GLN A 10 -7.61 -5.07 8.09
CA GLN A 10 -6.34 -5.52 8.67
C GLN A 10 -5.68 -4.46 9.56
N PHE A 11 -5.71 -3.19 9.16
CA PHE A 11 -5.13 -2.10 9.92
C PHE A 11 -5.91 -1.82 11.21
N ARG A 12 -7.24 -1.79 11.15
CA ARG A 12 -8.10 -1.66 12.33
C ARG A 12 -7.88 -2.81 13.30
N SER A 13 -7.89 -4.05 12.82
CA SER A 13 -7.58 -5.23 13.62
C SER A 13 -6.19 -5.13 14.27
N PHE A 14 -5.19 -4.66 13.52
CA PHE A 14 -3.83 -4.50 14.04
C PHE A 14 -3.77 -3.43 15.14
N CYS A 15 -4.41 -2.28 14.94
CA CYS A 15 -4.46 -1.21 15.93
C CYS A 15 -5.18 -1.66 17.21
N PHE A 16 -6.31 -2.37 17.08
CA PHE A 16 -7.07 -2.86 18.22
C PHE A 16 -6.27 -3.92 19.00
N GLN A 17 -5.74 -4.93 18.30
CA GLN A 17 -4.99 -6.01 18.92
C GLN A 17 -3.75 -5.53 19.69
N ASN A 18 -3.12 -4.46 19.23
CA ASN A 18 -1.85 -3.97 19.76
C ASN A 18 -1.97 -2.65 20.53
N ASN A 19 -3.20 -2.22 20.86
CA ASN A 19 -3.47 -0.98 21.61
C ASN A 19 -2.73 0.25 21.05
N ALA A 20 -2.75 0.42 19.73
CA ALA A 20 -1.95 1.43 19.07
C ALA A 20 -2.41 2.87 19.42
N ALA A 21 -1.56 3.63 20.09
CA ALA A 21 -1.86 5.01 20.51
C ALA A 21 -1.41 6.07 19.49
N ASN A 22 -0.27 5.85 18.82
CA ASN A 22 0.26 6.74 17.79
C ASN A 22 -0.04 6.19 16.40
N PHE A 23 -0.71 6.99 15.58
CA PHE A 23 -1.17 6.57 14.25
C PHE A 23 -0.02 6.33 13.25
N GLU A 24 1.02 7.17 13.28
CA GLU A 24 2.16 7.02 12.37
C GLU A 24 2.97 5.79 12.75
N GLU A 25 3.22 5.61 14.05
CA GLU A 25 3.89 4.42 14.57
C GLU A 25 3.09 3.15 14.25
N ALA A 26 1.76 3.18 14.42
CA ALA A 26 0.89 2.07 14.04
C ALA A 26 1.09 1.68 12.57
N ILE A 27 1.16 2.66 11.67
CA ILE A 27 1.41 2.42 10.23
C ILE A 27 2.80 1.82 10.00
N GLU A 28 3.84 2.32 10.67
CA GLU A 28 5.21 1.80 10.52
C GLU A 28 5.30 0.33 10.94
N TYR A 29 4.70 -0.03 12.07
CA TYR A 29 4.70 -1.41 12.56
C TYR A 29 3.77 -2.28 11.72
N PHE A 30 2.63 -1.76 11.28
CA PHE A 30 1.71 -2.45 10.39
C PHE A 30 2.34 -2.73 9.02
N ALA A 31 3.17 -1.84 8.50
CA ALA A 31 3.90 -2.08 7.25
C ALA A 31 4.82 -3.32 7.33
N VAL A 32 5.29 -3.65 8.54
CA VAL A 32 6.16 -4.79 8.81
C VAL A 32 5.36 -6.04 9.20
N PHE A 33 4.43 -5.93 10.13
CA PHE A 33 3.74 -7.08 10.75
C PHE A 33 2.29 -7.29 10.29
N GLY A 34 1.77 -6.38 9.45
CA GLY A 34 0.39 -6.38 8.99
C GLY A 34 0.02 -7.66 8.22
N GLY A 35 -1.18 -8.16 8.48
CA GLY A 35 -1.71 -9.40 7.88
C GLY A 35 -1.34 -10.68 8.63
N MET A 36 -0.38 -10.65 9.56
CA MET A 36 0.07 -11.84 10.29
C MET A 36 -0.74 -12.16 11.55
N GLY A 37 -1.49 -11.19 12.08
CA GLY A 37 -2.21 -11.36 13.35
C GLY A 37 -1.30 -11.54 14.56
N TRP A 38 -0.04 -11.11 14.45
CA TRP A 38 0.94 -11.16 15.53
C TRP A 38 0.74 -10.00 16.51
N THR A 39 0.77 -10.32 17.80
CA THR A 39 0.82 -9.30 18.85
C THR A 39 2.22 -8.70 18.91
N VAL A 40 2.28 -7.38 18.88
CA VAL A 40 3.50 -6.58 18.92
C VAL A 40 3.33 -5.45 19.93
N ASP A 41 4.35 -5.24 20.74
CA ASP A 41 4.39 -4.14 21.70
C ASP A 41 5.02 -2.92 21.03
N LEU A 42 4.19 -1.94 20.66
CA LEU A 42 4.63 -0.74 19.94
C LEU A 42 5.57 0.15 20.76
N SER A 43 5.66 -0.04 22.09
CA SER A 43 6.61 0.71 22.93
C SER A 43 8.06 0.24 22.73
N ARG A 44 8.26 -0.94 22.16
CA ARG A 44 9.58 -1.53 21.91
C ARG A 44 10.08 -1.17 20.52
N PRO A 45 11.39 -0.86 20.33
CA PRO A 45 11.93 -0.52 19.02
C PRO A 45 11.60 -1.55 17.93
N LEU A 46 11.12 -1.07 16.80
CA LEU A 46 10.71 -1.90 15.66
C LEU A 46 11.80 -2.89 15.21
N ASP A 47 13.07 -2.49 15.24
CA ASP A 47 14.20 -3.34 14.86
C ASP A 47 14.45 -4.49 15.85
N GLU A 48 14.19 -4.29 17.13
CA GLU A 48 14.21 -5.37 18.12
C GLU A 48 13.12 -6.40 17.85
N LEU A 49 11.89 -5.93 17.58
CA LEU A 49 10.76 -6.80 17.27
C LEU A 49 10.98 -7.57 15.96
N ILE A 50 11.54 -6.92 14.93
CA ILE A 50 11.91 -7.60 13.68
C ILE A 50 12.94 -8.70 13.97
N LYS A 51 13.98 -8.41 14.76
CA LYS A 51 14.99 -9.41 15.12
C LYS A 51 14.35 -10.59 15.86
N GLU A 52 13.51 -10.31 16.85
CA GLU A 52 12.87 -11.31 17.71
C GLU A 52 11.88 -12.18 16.93
N LYS A 53 10.93 -11.56 16.24
CA LYS A 53 9.78 -12.26 15.63
C LYS A 53 10.06 -12.76 14.23
N VAL A 54 10.94 -12.11 13.48
CA VAL A 54 11.20 -12.43 12.07
C VAL A 54 12.56 -13.10 11.88
N LEU A 55 13.65 -12.42 12.25
CA LEU A 55 15.00 -12.90 11.89
C LEU A 55 15.40 -14.17 12.63
N LYS A 56 15.14 -14.26 13.95
CA LYS A 56 15.38 -15.48 14.74
C LYS A 56 14.51 -16.65 14.27
N ASN A 57 13.32 -16.35 13.76
CA ASN A 57 12.34 -17.34 13.30
C ASN A 57 12.37 -17.58 11.79
N TYR A 58 13.42 -17.10 11.10
CA TYR A 58 13.52 -17.11 9.64
C TYR A 58 13.22 -18.49 9.04
N ARG A 59 13.79 -19.56 9.60
CA ARG A 59 13.65 -20.92 9.04
C ARG A 59 12.19 -21.38 8.98
N TYR A 60 11.40 -21.06 10.01
CA TYR A 60 9.99 -21.46 10.07
C TYR A 60 9.13 -20.62 9.12
N ILE A 61 9.31 -19.30 9.15
CA ILE A 61 8.58 -18.38 8.27
C ILE A 61 8.89 -18.67 6.80
N HIS A 62 10.17 -18.87 6.48
CA HIS A 62 10.61 -19.25 5.13
C HIS A 62 9.96 -20.58 4.70
N GLY A 63 9.89 -21.58 5.60
CA GLY A 63 9.24 -22.85 5.31
C GLY A 63 7.76 -22.71 4.95
N ASP A 64 7.02 -21.89 5.70
CA ASP A 64 5.61 -21.60 5.42
C ASP A 64 5.43 -20.84 4.10
N ILE A 65 6.23 -19.80 3.86
CA ILE A 65 6.17 -19.02 2.60
C ILE A 65 6.54 -19.91 1.41
N ALA A 66 7.59 -20.73 1.53
CA ALA A 66 7.99 -21.70 0.50
C ALA A 66 6.87 -22.68 0.19
N LYS A 67 6.12 -23.15 1.20
CA LYS A 67 4.96 -24.00 1.00
C LYS A 67 3.84 -23.30 0.22
N ILE A 68 3.51 -22.06 0.58
CA ILE A 68 2.45 -21.29 -0.11
C ILE A 68 2.83 -21.01 -1.56
N THR A 69 4.09 -20.63 -1.78
CA THR A 69 4.64 -20.29 -3.11
C THR A 69 5.10 -21.51 -3.92
N GLN A 70 4.93 -22.72 -3.39
CA GLN A 70 5.40 -23.98 -3.98
C GLN A 70 6.92 -24.04 -4.25
N SER A 71 7.71 -23.23 -3.54
CA SER A 71 9.15 -23.05 -3.76
C SER A 71 9.52 -22.70 -5.21
N ASP A 72 8.55 -22.17 -5.97
CA ASP A 72 8.74 -21.85 -7.38
C ASP A 72 9.57 -20.58 -7.54
N LYS A 73 10.59 -20.66 -8.40
CA LYS A 73 11.55 -19.57 -8.60
C LYS A 73 10.88 -18.36 -9.26
N THR A 74 9.92 -18.57 -10.15
CA THR A 74 9.19 -17.51 -10.85
C THR A 74 8.28 -16.76 -9.88
N HIS A 75 7.55 -17.46 -8.99
CA HIS A 75 6.77 -16.82 -7.92
C HIS A 75 7.67 -15.92 -7.05
N HIS A 76 8.80 -16.43 -6.59
CA HIS A 76 9.71 -15.68 -5.71
C HIS A 76 10.37 -14.50 -6.40
N ALA A 77 10.78 -14.65 -7.67
CA ALA A 77 11.36 -13.58 -8.46
C ALA A 77 10.33 -12.45 -8.70
N LEU A 78 9.09 -12.80 -9.03
CA LEU A 78 8.02 -11.81 -9.20
C LEU A 78 7.65 -11.09 -7.90
N LEU A 79 7.48 -11.81 -6.80
CA LEU A 79 7.19 -11.19 -5.50
C LEU A 79 8.32 -10.24 -5.08
N SER A 80 9.58 -10.63 -5.28
CA SER A 80 10.74 -9.77 -5.02
C SER A 80 10.73 -8.53 -5.92
N ALA A 81 10.45 -8.69 -7.22
CA ALA A 81 10.37 -7.58 -8.17
C ALA A 81 9.27 -6.58 -7.81
N LEU A 82 8.08 -7.08 -7.44
CA LEU A 82 6.93 -6.30 -7.03
C LEU A 82 7.15 -5.56 -5.71
N ALA A 83 7.85 -6.18 -4.75
CA ALA A 83 8.05 -5.61 -3.42
C ALA A 83 8.84 -4.28 -3.43
N VAL A 84 9.70 -4.09 -4.45
CA VAL A 84 10.54 -2.90 -4.63
C VAL A 84 10.25 -2.11 -5.91
N GLY A 85 9.23 -2.50 -6.69
CA GLY A 85 8.93 -1.93 -8.01
C GLY A 85 7.80 -0.91 -8.04
N ASP A 86 7.46 -0.47 -9.25
CA ASP A 86 6.27 0.36 -9.55
C ASP A 86 4.95 -0.44 -9.45
N ARG A 87 5.07 -1.76 -9.24
CA ARG A 87 4.00 -2.76 -9.13
C ARG A 87 3.28 -3.06 -10.46
N ARG A 88 3.68 -2.45 -11.58
CA ARG A 88 3.09 -2.74 -12.90
C ARG A 88 3.52 -4.12 -13.36
N GLU A 89 2.58 -4.91 -13.86
CA GLU A 89 2.79 -6.32 -14.23
C GLU A 89 3.98 -6.50 -15.19
N HIS A 90 3.99 -5.75 -16.30
CA HIS A 90 5.09 -5.80 -17.28
C HIS A 90 6.45 -5.36 -16.72
N SER A 91 6.49 -4.30 -15.91
CA SER A 91 7.71 -3.84 -15.23
C SER A 91 8.26 -4.91 -14.28
N ALA A 92 7.37 -5.60 -13.57
CA ALA A 92 7.72 -6.68 -12.67
C ALA A 92 8.29 -7.89 -13.42
N PHE A 93 7.71 -8.26 -14.57
CA PHE A 93 8.20 -9.37 -15.39
C PHE A 93 9.62 -9.11 -15.88
N LYS A 94 9.85 -7.92 -16.42
CA LYS A 94 11.18 -7.48 -16.87
C LYS A 94 12.20 -7.51 -15.74
N ARG A 95 11.83 -7.02 -14.56
CA ARG A 95 12.72 -7.00 -13.38
C ARG A 95 13.01 -8.39 -12.84
N ALA A 96 12.03 -9.30 -12.87
CA ALA A 96 12.20 -10.68 -12.46
C ALA A 96 12.97 -11.52 -13.49
N GLY A 97 13.13 -11.03 -14.72
CA GLY A 97 13.80 -11.75 -15.80
C GLY A 97 12.99 -12.95 -16.30
N VAL A 98 11.66 -12.84 -16.28
CA VAL A 98 10.74 -13.93 -16.67
C VAL A 98 9.99 -13.56 -17.96
N SER A 99 9.62 -14.57 -18.76
CA SER A 99 8.81 -14.34 -19.96
C SER A 99 7.39 -13.88 -19.61
N ARG A 100 6.67 -13.28 -20.57
CA ARG A 100 5.27 -12.86 -20.39
C ARG A 100 4.38 -14.05 -20.00
N GLN A 101 4.54 -15.19 -20.68
CA GLN A 101 3.74 -16.39 -20.42
C GLN A 101 3.97 -16.96 -19.01
N GLU A 102 5.24 -17.07 -18.59
CA GLU A 102 5.58 -17.52 -17.22
C GLU A 102 5.11 -16.52 -16.17
N GLY A 103 5.26 -15.23 -16.45
CA GLY A 103 4.80 -14.13 -15.62
C GLY A 103 3.29 -14.19 -15.38
N GLU A 104 2.49 -14.29 -16.44
CA GLU A 104 1.02 -14.35 -16.36
C GLU A 104 0.53 -15.59 -15.61
N ALA A 105 1.16 -16.76 -15.83
CA ALA A 105 0.83 -17.99 -15.11
C ALA A 105 1.13 -17.86 -13.60
N SER A 106 2.29 -17.31 -13.27
CA SER A 106 2.75 -17.04 -11.91
C SER A 106 1.86 -16.01 -11.19
N VAL A 107 1.48 -14.91 -11.87
CA VAL A 107 0.53 -13.93 -11.34
C VAL A 107 -0.83 -14.56 -11.08
N SER A 108 -1.34 -15.38 -12.01
CA SER A 108 -2.63 -16.06 -11.85
C SER A 108 -2.63 -16.96 -10.62
N PHE A 109 -1.55 -17.71 -10.39
CA PHE A 109 -1.36 -18.49 -9.17
C PHE A 109 -1.33 -17.60 -7.92
N LEU A 110 -0.50 -16.56 -7.92
CA LEU A 110 -0.32 -15.68 -6.75
C LEU A 110 -1.61 -14.94 -6.37
N VAL A 111 -2.41 -14.54 -7.36
CA VAL A 111 -3.74 -13.96 -7.13
C VAL A 111 -4.71 -15.00 -6.58
N LYS A 112 -4.77 -16.20 -7.19
CA LYS A 112 -5.63 -17.30 -6.71
C LYS A 112 -5.27 -17.76 -5.30
N SER A 113 -3.99 -17.73 -4.94
CA SER A 113 -3.50 -18.06 -3.59
C SER A 113 -3.82 -16.98 -2.56
N GLY A 114 -4.26 -15.79 -2.99
CA GLY A 114 -4.55 -14.67 -2.12
C GLY A 114 -3.31 -13.90 -1.65
N LEU A 115 -2.13 -14.12 -2.23
CA LEU A 115 -0.92 -13.34 -1.94
C LEU A 115 -0.92 -11.97 -2.64
N LEU A 116 -1.50 -11.92 -3.84
CA LEU A 116 -1.61 -10.71 -4.65
C LEU A 116 -3.07 -10.41 -5.00
N VAL A 117 -3.35 -9.14 -5.28
CA VAL A 117 -4.58 -8.70 -5.95
C VAL A 117 -4.22 -7.81 -7.14
N ARG A 118 -5.04 -7.87 -8.18
CA ARG A 118 -4.94 -6.98 -9.34
C ARG A 118 -5.68 -5.68 -9.05
N GLU A 119 -5.03 -4.58 -9.35
CA GLU A 119 -5.61 -3.24 -9.36
C GLU A 119 -5.60 -2.72 -10.80
N ARG A 120 -6.77 -2.26 -11.26
CA ARG A 120 -6.96 -1.67 -12.57
C ARG A 120 -7.04 -0.15 -12.45
N SER A 121 -6.60 0.53 -13.50
CA SER A 121 -6.78 1.98 -13.62
C SER A 121 -8.27 2.32 -13.55
N GLN A 122 -8.61 3.35 -12.79
CA GLN A 122 -9.94 3.97 -12.84
C GLN A 122 -10.02 4.78 -14.13
N GLU A 123 -10.82 4.34 -15.11
CA GLU A 123 -10.84 4.81 -16.50
C GLU A 123 -9.83 4.17 -17.45
N GLN A 124 -10.29 4.01 -18.69
CA GLN A 124 -9.50 3.54 -19.82
C GLN A 124 -8.54 4.64 -20.31
N PRO A 125 -7.40 4.28 -20.90
CA PRO A 125 -6.53 5.25 -21.55
C PRO A 125 -7.28 5.95 -22.69
N LEU A 126 -6.82 7.16 -23.03
CA LEU A 126 -7.40 7.93 -24.14
C LEU A 126 -7.23 7.28 -25.51
N ASP A 127 -6.14 6.54 -25.68
CA ASP A 127 -5.88 5.74 -26.86
C ASP A 127 -6.31 4.30 -26.55
N GLU A 128 -7.40 3.86 -27.17
CA GLU A 128 -7.96 2.51 -26.97
C GLU A 128 -7.01 1.39 -27.42
N THR A 129 -5.95 1.71 -28.18
CA THR A 129 -4.88 0.78 -28.54
C THR A 129 -3.80 0.65 -27.48
N GLU A 130 -3.78 1.55 -26.48
CA GLU A 130 -2.83 1.47 -25.37
C GLU A 130 -3.21 0.36 -24.39
N GLU A 131 -2.35 -0.67 -24.31
CA GLU A 131 -2.43 -1.65 -23.23
C GLU A 131 -1.88 -1.04 -21.93
N VAL A 132 -2.77 -0.73 -20.99
CA VAL A 132 -2.42 -0.29 -19.63
C VAL A 132 -2.24 -1.51 -18.75
N SER A 133 -1.01 -1.71 -18.25
CA SER A 133 -0.72 -2.83 -17.35
C SER A 133 -1.41 -2.66 -16.00
N ASP A 134 -2.03 -3.75 -15.53
CA ASP A 134 -2.51 -3.85 -14.15
C ASP A 134 -1.36 -3.61 -13.17
N LYS A 135 -1.70 -3.06 -12.00
CA LYS A 135 -0.82 -3.08 -10.84
C LYS A 135 -1.13 -4.29 -9.97
N LEU A 136 -0.10 -4.88 -9.39
CA LEU A 136 -0.21 -6.03 -8.49
C LEU A 136 0.16 -5.61 -7.07
N LEU A 137 -0.74 -5.87 -6.12
CA LEU A 137 -0.59 -5.45 -4.74
C LEU A 137 -0.51 -6.66 -3.82
N PHE A 138 0.39 -6.61 -2.85
CA PHE A 138 0.37 -7.56 -1.74
C PHE A 138 -0.89 -7.41 -0.91
N THR A 139 -1.56 -8.52 -0.64
CA THR A 139 -2.73 -8.55 0.24
C THR A 139 -2.37 -8.36 1.71
N GLN A 140 -1.15 -8.74 2.08
CA GLN A 140 -0.61 -8.62 3.43
C GLN A 140 0.67 -7.75 3.40
N PRO A 141 0.73 -6.67 4.19
CA PRO A 141 1.95 -5.87 4.32
C PRO A 141 3.20 -6.67 4.66
N PHE A 142 3.08 -7.68 5.54
CA PHE A 142 4.19 -8.55 5.92
C PHE A 142 4.82 -9.27 4.72
N MET A 143 4.02 -9.72 3.75
CA MET A 143 4.56 -10.40 2.57
C MET A 143 5.41 -9.45 1.73
N ARG A 144 4.97 -8.19 1.57
CA ARG A 144 5.81 -7.18 0.91
C ARG A 144 7.12 -6.97 1.67
N PHE A 145 7.05 -6.80 2.98
CA PHE A 145 8.22 -6.64 3.85
C PHE A 145 9.20 -7.81 3.74
N TRP A 146 8.68 -9.04 3.76
CA TRP A 146 9.48 -10.24 3.59
C TRP A 146 10.28 -10.21 2.29
N PHE A 147 9.60 -9.99 1.15
CA PHE A 147 10.24 -10.02 -0.17
C PHE A 147 11.11 -8.79 -0.48
N SER A 148 10.89 -7.65 0.18
CA SER A 148 11.73 -6.44 -0.02
C SER A 148 12.96 -6.36 0.86
N SER A 149 12.92 -7.02 2.03
CA SER A 149 13.82 -6.69 3.14
C SER A 149 14.37 -7.90 3.89
N VAL A 150 13.74 -9.07 3.80
CA VAL A 150 14.20 -10.28 4.49
C VAL A 150 14.77 -11.29 3.51
N SER A 151 13.97 -11.71 2.51
CA SER A 151 14.37 -12.72 1.53
C SER A 151 15.67 -12.40 0.77
N PRO A 152 16.02 -11.13 0.45
CA PRO A 152 17.27 -10.85 -0.25
C PRO A 152 18.53 -11.22 0.55
N TYR A 153 18.43 -11.24 1.88
CA TYR A 153 19.54 -11.49 2.82
C TYR A 153 19.48 -12.88 3.45
N TYR A 154 18.82 -13.85 2.79
CA TYR A 154 18.57 -15.17 3.37
C TYR A 154 19.83 -15.91 3.83
N LYS A 155 20.96 -15.74 3.13
CA LYS A 155 22.21 -16.44 3.46
C LYS A 155 22.75 -15.99 4.82
N SER A 156 23.00 -14.69 4.98
CA SER A 156 23.49 -14.10 6.22
C SER A 156 22.52 -14.34 7.37
N ILE A 157 21.21 -14.16 7.15
CA ILE A 157 20.18 -14.42 8.18
C ILE A 157 20.21 -15.89 8.65
N ARG A 158 20.32 -16.86 7.73
CA ARG A 158 20.38 -18.29 8.06
C ARG A 158 21.63 -18.64 8.87
N ASP A 159 22.72 -17.94 8.62
CA ASP A 159 24.02 -18.13 9.27
C ASP A 159 24.12 -17.32 10.58
N GLY A 160 23.05 -16.60 10.97
CA GLY A 160 22.94 -15.83 12.21
C GLY A 160 23.55 -14.42 12.13
N ASP A 161 24.02 -14.01 10.96
CA ASP A 161 24.52 -12.66 10.71
C ASP A 161 23.38 -11.75 10.22
N TYR A 162 23.10 -10.69 10.99
CA TYR A 162 22.02 -9.75 10.71
C TYR A 162 22.53 -8.37 10.27
N ALA A 163 23.83 -8.20 9.98
CA ALA A 163 24.39 -6.90 9.64
C ALA A 163 23.75 -6.28 8.39
N GLU A 164 23.69 -7.05 7.30
CA GLU A 164 23.16 -6.55 6.00
C GLU A 164 21.68 -6.20 6.09
N VAL A 165 20.87 -7.06 6.70
CA VAL A 165 19.42 -6.81 6.87
C VAL A 165 19.18 -5.61 7.79
N LYS A 166 19.97 -5.42 8.85
CA LYS A 166 19.83 -4.24 9.71
C LYS A 166 20.11 -2.94 8.95
N GLU A 167 21.14 -2.92 8.12
CA GLU A 167 21.45 -1.76 7.29
C GLU A 167 20.34 -1.48 6.28
N ARG A 168 19.77 -2.54 5.66
CA ARG A 168 18.57 -2.41 4.82
C ARG A 168 17.40 -1.77 5.59
N LEU A 169 17.10 -2.26 6.79
CA LEU A 169 15.98 -1.78 7.60
C LEU A 169 16.15 -0.33 8.01
N LYS A 170 17.38 0.11 8.30
CA LYS A 170 17.69 1.52 8.60
C LYS A 170 17.38 2.44 7.42
N ASN A 171 17.74 2.02 6.21
CA ASN A 171 17.52 2.78 4.97
C ASN A 171 16.06 2.72 4.48
N MET A 172 15.30 1.72 4.91
CA MET A 172 13.90 1.51 4.54
C MET A 172 12.93 2.52 5.19
N LYS A 173 13.29 3.14 6.32
CA LYS A 173 12.31 3.79 7.23
C LYS A 173 11.50 4.95 6.64
N GLN A 174 11.98 5.69 5.63
CA GLN A 174 11.27 6.91 5.21
C GLN A 174 10.11 6.71 4.24
N ASP A 175 10.17 5.70 3.36
CA ASP A 175 9.19 5.57 2.26
C ASP A 175 8.50 4.18 2.24
N PHE A 176 8.90 3.27 3.11
CA PHE A 176 8.39 1.89 3.05
C PHE A 176 6.91 1.78 3.39
N SER A 177 6.41 2.67 4.24
CA SER A 177 5.00 2.74 4.63
C SER A 177 4.14 3.57 3.68
N ASP A 178 4.70 4.16 2.62
CA ASP A 178 3.97 5.03 1.70
C ASP A 178 2.78 4.33 1.05
N LEU A 179 2.96 3.06 0.65
CA LEU A 179 1.87 2.27 0.08
C LEU A 179 0.72 2.02 1.07
N ILE A 180 1.00 2.00 2.37
CA ILE A 180 -0.05 1.92 3.40
C ILE A 180 -0.78 3.24 3.48
N TYR A 181 -0.06 4.37 3.48
CA TYR A 181 -0.67 5.70 3.45
C TYR A 181 -1.56 5.88 2.23
N ASP A 182 -1.08 5.60 1.03
CA ASP A 182 -1.85 5.77 -0.21
C ASP A 182 -3.20 5.03 -0.13
N ARG A 183 -3.19 3.80 0.40
CA ARG A 183 -4.40 2.99 0.56
C ARG A 183 -5.34 3.53 1.63
N LEU A 184 -4.81 3.94 2.78
CA LEU A 184 -5.63 4.54 3.83
C LEU A 184 -6.20 5.89 3.41
N VAL A 185 -5.52 6.64 2.53
CA VAL A 185 -6.04 7.89 1.98
C VAL A 185 -7.26 7.65 1.08
N LEU A 186 -7.30 6.57 0.28
CA LEU A 186 -8.51 6.21 -0.47
C LEU A 186 -9.70 5.95 0.47
N GLU A 187 -9.46 5.22 1.57
CA GLU A 187 -10.49 4.96 2.57
C GLU A 187 -10.93 6.23 3.31
N LEU A 188 -10.00 7.15 3.57
CA LEU A 188 -10.32 8.47 4.11
C LEU A 188 -11.22 9.26 3.17
N VAL A 189 -10.94 9.23 1.85
CA VAL A 189 -11.79 9.88 0.86
C VAL A 189 -13.19 9.26 0.88
N LYS A 190 -13.32 7.92 0.87
CA LYS A 190 -14.65 7.26 1.02
C LYS A 190 -15.41 7.75 2.25
N LYS A 191 -14.75 7.74 3.42
CA LYS A 191 -15.38 8.15 4.68
C LYS A 191 -15.72 9.64 4.75
N SER A 192 -15.02 10.49 4.00
CA SER A 192 -15.19 11.95 4.02
C SER A 192 -16.28 12.51 3.09
N PHE A 193 -16.87 11.68 2.24
CA PHE A 193 -17.94 12.06 1.32
C PHE A 193 -19.23 11.31 1.70
N GLN A 194 -19.87 11.72 2.79
CA GLN A 194 -21.08 11.04 3.30
C GLN A 194 -22.37 11.55 2.64
N ASP A 195 -22.44 12.85 2.35
CA ASP A 195 -23.63 13.46 1.73
C ASP A 195 -23.85 12.99 0.28
N ASP A 196 -22.76 12.58 -0.39
CA ASP A 196 -22.75 12.03 -1.74
C ASP A 196 -21.66 10.96 -1.78
N SER A 197 -22.06 9.73 -1.42
CA SER A 197 -21.15 8.60 -1.23
C SER A 197 -20.33 8.28 -2.47
N ILE A 198 -19.10 7.81 -2.24
CA ILE A 198 -18.23 7.32 -3.32
C ILE A 198 -18.79 6.00 -3.88
N GLU A 199 -19.07 5.97 -5.18
CA GLU A 199 -19.46 4.78 -5.93
C GLU A 199 -18.22 3.97 -6.33
N SER A 200 -17.20 4.63 -6.88
CA SER A 200 -15.95 4.03 -7.32
C SER A 200 -14.75 4.89 -6.90
N ILE A 201 -13.64 4.23 -6.57
CA ILE A 201 -12.38 4.91 -6.21
C ILE A 201 -11.19 3.98 -6.39
N GLY A 202 -10.10 4.55 -6.89
CA GLY A 202 -8.80 3.93 -7.06
C GLY A 202 -7.81 4.95 -7.57
N SER A 203 -6.77 4.50 -8.27
CA SER A 203 -5.84 5.37 -8.98
C SER A 203 -6.07 5.30 -10.49
N TYR A 204 -5.70 6.34 -11.22
CA TYR A 204 -5.64 6.33 -12.68
C TYR A 204 -4.18 6.28 -13.14
N TRP A 205 -3.89 5.50 -14.17
CA TRP A 205 -2.62 5.58 -14.87
C TRP A 205 -2.74 5.16 -16.33
N ASP A 206 -1.96 5.82 -17.17
CA ASP A 206 -1.70 5.42 -18.55
C ASP A 206 -0.17 5.42 -18.79
N LYS A 207 0.27 5.54 -20.05
CA LYS A 207 1.70 5.65 -20.40
C LYS A 207 2.32 7.01 -20.08
N LYS A 208 1.52 8.08 -19.93
CA LYS A 208 1.93 9.48 -19.83
C LYS A 208 1.66 10.10 -18.46
N SER A 209 0.60 9.67 -17.78
CA SER A 209 0.04 10.27 -16.59
C SER A 209 -0.30 9.22 -15.53
N GLU A 210 -0.19 9.64 -14.28
CA GLU A 210 -0.61 8.86 -13.11
C GLU A 210 -1.22 9.81 -12.09
N ILE A 211 -2.42 9.48 -11.61
CA ILE A 211 -3.20 10.23 -10.64
C ILE A 211 -3.51 9.29 -9.48
N ASP A 212 -3.08 9.67 -8.28
CA ASP A 212 -3.09 8.80 -7.11
C ASP A 212 -4.52 8.44 -6.68
N ILE A 213 -5.46 9.37 -6.85
CA ILE A 213 -6.86 9.23 -6.50
C ILE A 213 -7.72 9.65 -7.67
N LEU A 214 -8.52 8.75 -8.21
CA LEU A 214 -9.66 9.06 -9.08
C LEU A 214 -10.88 8.35 -8.50
N ALA A 215 -11.95 9.11 -8.32
CA ALA A 215 -13.19 8.62 -7.73
C ALA A 215 -14.40 9.23 -8.41
N MET A 216 -15.52 8.52 -8.33
CA MET A 216 -16.83 8.97 -8.77
C MET A 216 -17.82 8.81 -7.62
N THR A 217 -18.64 9.84 -7.40
CA THR A 217 -19.73 9.76 -6.43
C THR A 217 -20.97 9.12 -7.04
N VAL A 218 -21.92 8.71 -6.21
CA VAL A 218 -23.22 8.17 -6.66
C VAL A 218 -24.00 9.19 -7.50
N SER A 219 -23.85 10.48 -7.23
CA SER A 219 -24.45 11.52 -8.09
C SER A 219 -23.71 11.77 -9.42
N GLY A 220 -22.62 11.06 -9.68
CA GLY A 220 -21.83 11.15 -10.91
C GLY A 220 -20.71 12.20 -10.87
N LYS A 221 -20.41 12.79 -9.70
CA LYS A 221 -19.36 13.82 -9.60
C LYS A 221 -17.97 13.18 -9.61
N SER A 222 -17.11 13.69 -10.48
CA SER A 222 -15.72 13.22 -10.58
C SER A 222 -14.81 13.93 -9.58
N ILE A 223 -13.96 13.15 -8.92
CA ILE A 223 -12.97 13.61 -7.94
C ILE A 223 -11.58 13.13 -8.39
N ALA A 224 -10.62 14.04 -8.48
CA ALA A 224 -9.22 13.70 -8.68
C ALA A 224 -8.37 14.12 -7.48
N GLY A 225 -7.31 13.40 -7.18
CA GLY A 225 -6.47 13.71 -6.03
C GLY A 225 -5.04 13.22 -6.12
N THR A 226 -4.20 13.77 -5.25
CA THR A 226 -2.79 13.40 -5.10
C THR A 226 -2.37 13.29 -3.64
N THR A 227 -1.39 12.44 -3.37
CA THR A 227 -0.80 12.22 -2.04
C THR A 227 0.61 12.82 -1.94
N LYS A 228 0.84 13.62 -0.90
CA LYS A 228 2.16 14.20 -0.59
C LYS A 228 2.69 13.67 0.73
N LEU A 229 3.51 12.62 0.65
CA LEU A 229 4.01 11.88 1.82
C LEU A 229 5.39 12.35 2.32
N SER A 230 6.15 13.03 1.45
CA SER A 230 7.48 13.56 1.80
C SER A 230 7.46 14.52 3.00
N LYS A 231 8.63 14.75 3.60
CA LYS A 231 8.84 15.67 4.74
C LYS A 231 8.44 17.13 4.48
N SER A 232 8.40 17.56 3.22
CA SER A 232 7.99 18.91 2.87
C SER A 232 6.46 19.06 2.82
N LYS A 233 5.99 20.26 3.17
CA LYS A 233 4.58 20.64 3.03
C LYS A 233 4.14 20.56 1.57
N ALA A 234 2.90 20.13 1.33
CA ALA A 234 2.26 20.28 0.03
C ALA A 234 2.12 21.77 -0.33
N LYS A 235 2.46 22.09 -1.58
CA LYS A 235 2.45 23.45 -2.14
C LYS A 235 1.34 23.59 -3.19
N LYS A 236 1.02 24.83 -3.58
CA LYS A 236 0.05 25.11 -4.66
C LYS A 236 0.44 24.43 -5.98
N SER A 237 1.73 24.20 -6.21
CA SER A 237 2.23 23.44 -7.36
C SER A 237 1.63 22.04 -7.45
N GLU A 238 1.41 21.34 -6.34
CA GLU A 238 0.83 20.00 -6.35
C GLU A 238 -0.60 20.00 -6.91
N LEU A 239 -1.40 21.01 -6.55
CA LEU A 239 -2.75 21.20 -7.11
C LEU A 239 -2.70 21.53 -8.60
N ASN A 240 -1.75 22.37 -9.03
CA ASN A 240 -1.61 22.73 -10.44
C ASN A 240 -1.18 21.52 -11.29
N ILE A 241 -0.21 20.74 -10.81
CA ILE A 241 0.25 19.50 -11.47
C ILE A 241 -0.91 18.50 -11.58
N LEU A 242 -1.70 18.35 -10.52
CA LEU A 242 -2.89 17.48 -10.55
C LEU A 242 -3.90 17.92 -11.62
N LYS A 243 -4.21 19.22 -11.69
CA LYS A 243 -5.09 19.78 -12.72
C LYS A 243 -4.54 19.57 -14.14
N GLU A 244 -3.23 19.74 -14.31
CA GLU A 244 -2.55 19.49 -15.58
C GLU A 244 -2.65 18.02 -16.00
N LYS A 245 -2.37 17.08 -15.10
CA LYS A 245 -2.53 15.64 -15.35
C LYS A 245 -3.96 15.27 -15.72
N CYS A 246 -4.96 15.84 -15.03
CA CYS A 246 -6.37 15.63 -15.38
C CYS A 246 -6.67 16.14 -16.80
N SER A 247 -6.16 17.32 -17.16
CA SER A 247 -6.31 17.89 -18.49
C SER A 247 -5.66 17.01 -19.58
N GLN A 248 -4.43 16.54 -19.34
CA GLN A 248 -3.71 15.64 -20.25
C GLN A 248 -4.45 14.31 -20.46
N ALA A 249 -5.05 13.77 -19.40
CA ALA A 249 -5.88 12.56 -19.44
C ALA A 249 -7.34 12.82 -19.88
N LYS A 250 -7.70 14.07 -20.23
CA LYS A 250 -9.08 14.54 -20.50
C LYS A 250 -10.10 14.13 -19.43
N LEU A 251 -9.66 14.00 -18.18
CA LEU A 251 -10.49 13.73 -17.02
C LEU A 251 -11.06 15.04 -16.49
N LYS A 252 -12.39 15.15 -16.46
CA LYS A 252 -13.10 16.35 -15.97
C LYS A 252 -13.42 16.21 -14.48
N ALA A 253 -12.42 16.43 -13.63
CA ALA A 253 -12.62 16.45 -12.18
C ALA A 253 -13.35 17.72 -11.73
N GLU A 254 -14.44 17.55 -10.98
CA GLU A 254 -15.18 18.64 -10.35
C GLU A 254 -14.61 19.01 -8.98
N THR A 255 -14.06 18.02 -8.27
CA THR A 255 -13.42 18.20 -6.97
C THR A 255 -11.97 17.71 -7.00
N PHE A 256 -11.07 18.49 -6.42
CA PHE A 256 -9.67 18.15 -6.23
C PHE A 256 -9.38 17.83 -4.76
N VAL A 257 -8.70 16.72 -4.52
CA VAL A 257 -8.29 16.26 -3.19
C VAL A 257 -6.77 16.29 -3.07
N ILE A 258 -6.22 17.04 -2.12
CA ILE A 258 -4.80 16.97 -1.79
C ILE A 258 -4.63 16.40 -0.39
N PHE A 259 -4.00 15.23 -0.30
CA PHE A 259 -3.53 14.71 0.97
C PHE A 259 -2.09 15.15 1.23
N SER A 260 -1.77 15.56 2.47
CA SER A 260 -0.38 15.78 2.87
C SER A 260 -0.08 15.26 4.27
N LYS A 261 0.96 14.42 4.36
CA LYS A 261 1.47 13.92 5.65
C LYS A 261 2.01 15.06 6.51
N ASN A 262 2.75 15.99 5.91
CA ASN A 262 3.46 17.06 6.60
C ASN A 262 2.78 18.45 6.48
N GLY A 263 1.50 18.49 6.10
CA GLY A 263 0.68 19.71 6.06
C GLY A 263 0.89 20.58 4.81
N PHE A 264 0.34 21.80 4.84
CA PHE A 264 0.14 22.62 3.65
C PHE A 264 0.82 23.99 3.74
N SER A 265 1.29 24.51 2.61
CA SER A 265 1.71 25.91 2.48
C SER A 265 0.52 26.87 2.67
N ASN A 266 0.80 28.10 3.07
CA ASN A 266 -0.26 29.11 3.25
C ASN A 266 -0.96 29.44 1.93
N GLU A 267 -0.24 29.42 0.81
CA GLU A 267 -0.81 29.60 -0.52
C GLU A 267 -1.82 28.50 -0.86
N LEU A 268 -1.47 27.23 -0.66
CA LEU A 268 -2.39 26.13 -0.95
C LEU A 268 -3.60 26.15 -0.02
N LYS A 269 -3.45 26.54 1.25
CA LYS A 269 -4.58 26.69 2.18
C LYS A 269 -5.62 27.70 1.69
N LYS A 270 -5.19 28.77 0.99
CA LYS A 270 -6.10 29.78 0.41
C LYS A 270 -6.90 29.24 -0.78
N GLU A 271 -6.49 28.13 -1.39
CA GLU A 271 -7.22 27.48 -2.48
C GLU A 271 -8.37 26.60 -1.98
N LYS A 272 -8.49 26.36 -0.67
CA LYS A 272 -9.56 25.52 -0.10
C LYS A 272 -10.93 26.10 -0.45
N SER A 273 -11.79 25.27 -1.02
CA SER A 273 -13.12 25.65 -1.49
C SER A 273 -14.04 24.42 -1.50
N ALA A 274 -15.27 24.56 -2.05
CA ALA A 274 -16.13 23.41 -2.32
C ALA A 274 -15.49 22.41 -3.31
N SER A 275 -14.70 22.90 -4.25
CA SER A 275 -14.02 22.10 -5.29
C SER A 275 -12.57 21.72 -4.94
N VAL A 276 -12.03 22.16 -3.80
CA VAL A 276 -10.67 21.80 -3.36
C VAL A 276 -10.68 21.42 -1.88
N LYS A 277 -10.51 20.12 -1.62
CA LYS A 277 -10.44 19.54 -0.28
C LYS A 277 -8.99 19.21 0.09
N LEU A 278 -8.61 19.57 1.32
CA LEU A 278 -7.28 19.35 1.88
C LEU A 278 -7.38 18.40 3.07
N PHE A 279 -6.68 17.26 3.01
CA PHE A 279 -6.61 16.28 4.10
C PHE A 279 -5.20 16.16 4.67
N ALA A 280 -5.05 16.36 5.97
CA ALA A 280 -3.80 16.18 6.67
C ALA A 280 -3.74 14.80 7.35
N LEU A 281 -2.56 14.40 7.81
CA LEU A 281 -2.36 13.17 8.60
C LEU A 281 -3.41 12.98 9.71
N LYS A 282 -3.75 14.04 10.46
CA LYS A 282 -4.76 13.96 11.54
C LYS A 282 -6.14 13.50 11.06
N ASN A 283 -6.48 13.70 9.80
CA ASN A 283 -7.75 13.25 9.24
C ASN A 283 -7.80 11.72 9.14
N LEU A 284 -6.67 11.03 8.94
CA LEU A 284 -6.64 9.57 8.88
C LEU A 284 -7.05 8.90 10.20
N LYS A 285 -6.96 9.61 11.34
CA LYS A 285 -7.41 9.10 12.63
C LYS A 285 -8.89 8.68 12.63
N MET A 286 -9.72 9.31 11.79
CA MET A 286 -11.12 8.92 11.66
C MET A 286 -11.31 7.47 11.19
N LEU A 287 -10.31 6.88 10.53
CA LEU A 287 -10.37 5.48 10.12
C LEU A 287 -10.36 4.51 11.30
N LEU A 288 -10.02 5.00 12.51
CA LEU A 288 -10.03 4.26 13.76
C LEU A 288 -11.16 4.71 14.71
N ASP A 289 -12.11 5.52 14.24
CA ASP A 289 -13.30 5.80 15.06
C ASP A 289 -14.03 4.49 15.37
N ASP A 290 -14.63 4.44 16.56
CA ASP A 290 -15.41 3.31 17.07
C ASP A 290 -14.66 1.96 17.03
N LEU A 291 -13.33 2.00 17.13
CA LEU A 291 -12.48 0.81 17.15
C LEU A 291 -12.85 -0.08 18.34
N SER A 292 -13.18 -1.33 18.07
CA SER A 292 -13.70 -2.26 19.07
C SER A 292 -13.29 -3.71 18.79
N GLU A 293 -13.69 -4.63 19.67
CA GLU A 293 -13.43 -6.06 19.51
C GLU A 293 -13.99 -6.64 18.19
N LYS A 294 -15.03 -6.02 17.62
CA LYS A 294 -15.61 -6.42 16.32
C LYS A 294 -14.62 -6.26 15.16
N ASP A 295 -13.61 -5.40 15.31
CA ASP A 295 -12.58 -5.18 14.31
C ASP A 295 -11.46 -6.23 14.38
N LEU A 296 -11.45 -7.09 15.40
CA LEU A 296 -10.44 -8.12 15.54
C LEU A 296 -10.65 -9.24 14.51
N LEU A 297 -9.71 -9.38 13.59
CA LEU A 297 -9.71 -10.47 12.61
C LEU A 297 -9.19 -11.76 13.24
N VAL A 298 -9.90 -12.87 13.00
CA VAL A 298 -9.41 -14.21 13.33
C VAL A 298 -8.29 -14.55 12.36
N ASN A 299 -7.07 -14.71 12.88
CA ASN A 299 -5.91 -15.04 12.07
C ASN A 299 -5.48 -16.50 12.31
N THR A 300 -5.28 -17.24 11.22
CA THR A 300 -4.85 -18.65 11.25
C THR A 300 -3.36 -18.83 10.99
N ASN A 301 -2.62 -17.74 10.76
CA ASN A 301 -1.17 -17.79 10.59
C ASN A 301 -0.51 -18.26 11.89
N LYS A 302 0.58 -19.02 11.74
CA LYS A 302 1.39 -19.42 12.89
C LYS A 302 2.02 -18.19 13.54
N ARG A 303 2.07 -18.24 14.86
CA ARG A 303 2.78 -17.27 15.71
C ARG A 303 4.14 -17.89 16.06
N TYR A 304 5.19 -17.13 15.87
CA TYR A 304 6.59 -17.54 16.04
C TYR A 304 7.29 -16.67 17.08
#